data_AF-A0A1H4E803-F1
#
_entry.id   AF-A0A1H4E803-F1
#
_cell.length_a   1.000
_cell.length_b   1.000
_cell.length_c   1.000
_cell.angle_alpha   90.00
_cell.angle_beta   90.00
_cell.angle_gamma   90.00
#
_symmetry.space_group_name_H-M   'P 1'
#
loop_
_entity.id
_entity.type
_entity.pdbx_description
1 polymer ?
#
loop_
_entity_poly.entity_id
_entity_poly.type
_entity_poly.pdbx_seq_one_letter_code
_entity_poly.pdbx_strand_id
1 'polypeptide(L)'
;MKKALIITSLVAMLGASAVMADYGFGGGKGMDRMKTFLGLSDTQAAQVDSIMQEQHARMQALHDETNQRIQALLTPDQAAKFQQMEQQRGERKGNRMGGAPQGNMQPPAANNWGSF
;
A
#
# COMPACT_ATOMS: atom_id res chain seq x y z
N MET A 1 -1.73 -34.70 15.89
CA MET A 1 -0.41 -34.22 16.35
C MET A 1 -0.34 -32.73 16.03
N LYS A 2 -0.48 -31.80 16.98
CA LYS A 2 0.61 -31.27 17.83
C LYS A 2 1.89 -31.04 16.99
N LYS A 3 2.21 -29.76 16.76
CA LYS A 3 3.48 -29.16 16.27
C LYS A 3 3.43 -28.54 14.86
N ALA A 4 3.11 -27.25 14.83
CA ALA A 4 3.81 -26.28 13.97
C ALA A 4 3.70 -24.88 14.61
N LEU A 5 4.72 -24.53 15.40
CA LEU A 5 5.35 -23.21 15.58
C LEU A 5 4.43 -22.01 15.91
N ILE A 6 4.32 -21.64 17.19
CA ILE A 6 5.07 -20.52 17.81
C ILE A 6 5.06 -19.25 16.93
N ILE A 7 4.02 -18.44 17.09
CA ILE A 7 4.13 -16.99 16.96
C ILE A 7 3.97 -16.43 18.37
N THR A 8 5.03 -16.54 19.14
CA THR A 8 5.26 -15.66 20.29
C THR A 8 5.61 -14.28 19.74
N SER A 9 4.65 -13.38 19.74
CA SER A 9 4.92 -12.00 20.13
C SER A 9 3.78 -11.53 21.01
N LEU A 10 4.16 -10.91 22.12
CA LEU A 10 3.33 -10.66 23.27
C LEU A 10 2.07 -9.84 22.94
N VAL A 11 0.99 -10.23 23.59
CA VAL A 11 -0.18 -9.39 23.85
C VAL A 11 0.27 -8.15 24.63
N ALA A 12 0.14 -6.98 24.02
CA ALA A 12 -0.02 -5.74 24.77
C ALA A 12 -1.52 -5.41 24.79
N MET A 13 -2.10 -5.41 25.99
CA MET A 13 -3.49 -5.01 26.25
C MET A 13 -3.74 -3.57 25.80
N LEU A 14 -4.79 -3.36 25.00
CA LEU A 14 -5.62 -2.15 24.97
C LEU A 14 -7.06 -2.68 24.86
N GLY A 15 -7.86 -2.65 25.93
CA GLY A 15 -8.48 -1.42 26.43
C GLY A 15 -9.76 -1.20 25.63
N ALA A 16 -10.91 -1.63 26.15
CA ALA A 16 -12.19 -1.57 25.46
C ALA A 16 -12.54 -0.12 25.07
N SER A 17 -12.65 0.14 23.79
CA SER A 17 -13.44 1.25 23.25
C SER A 17 -14.34 0.71 22.16
N ALA A 18 -15.59 0.46 22.53
CA ALA A 18 -16.70 0.36 21.59
C ALA A 18 -16.88 1.73 20.92
N VAL A 19 -16.14 1.96 19.83
CA VAL A 19 -16.51 2.94 18.82
C VAL A 19 -16.68 2.15 17.53
N MET A 20 -17.91 1.72 17.32
CA MET A 20 -18.39 1.36 15.99
C MET A 20 -18.44 2.64 15.17
N ALA A 21 -17.50 2.80 14.24
CA ALA A 21 -17.67 3.65 13.08
C ALA A 21 -16.91 2.99 11.93
N ASP A 22 -17.68 2.25 11.13
CA ASP A 22 -17.44 1.94 9.72
C ASP A 22 -16.53 2.98 9.05
N TYR A 23 -15.30 2.61 8.69
CA TYR A 23 -14.50 3.24 7.61
C TYR A 23 -13.22 2.42 7.40
N GLY A 24 -13.37 1.22 6.82
CA GLY A 24 -12.24 0.46 6.28
C GLY A 24 -11.70 1.12 5.01
N PHE A 25 -11.01 2.25 5.13
CA PHE A 25 -10.36 2.93 4.02
C PHE A 25 -9.09 2.14 3.64
N GLY A 26 -9.25 1.07 2.82
CA GLY A 26 -8.12 0.37 2.17
C GLY A 26 -8.14 -1.16 2.08
N GLY A 27 -9.21 -1.87 2.49
CA GLY A 27 -9.18 -3.34 2.65
C GLY A 27 -9.95 -4.20 1.63
N GLY A 28 -10.65 -3.61 0.67
CA GLY A 28 -11.90 -4.17 0.12
C GLY A 28 -11.88 -5.47 -0.71
N LYS A 29 -10.76 -6.20 -0.83
CA LYS A 29 -10.70 -7.57 -1.42
C LYS A 29 -9.54 -8.42 -0.90
N GLY A 30 -8.49 -7.79 -0.37
CA GLY A 30 -7.30 -8.48 0.13
C GLY A 30 -7.57 -9.13 1.48
N MET A 31 -8.15 -8.36 2.41
CA MET A 31 -8.40 -8.82 3.77
C MET A 31 -9.46 -9.93 3.80
N ASP A 32 -10.53 -9.79 3.00
CA ASP A 32 -11.57 -10.83 2.89
C ASP A 32 -11.01 -12.17 2.42
N ARG A 33 -10.13 -12.15 1.40
CA ARG A 33 -9.46 -13.37 0.94
C ARG A 33 -8.58 -13.98 2.00
N MET A 34 -7.84 -13.17 2.75
CA MET A 34 -7.00 -13.67 3.83
C MET A 34 -7.85 -14.26 4.97
N LYS A 35 -8.93 -13.59 5.34
CA LYS A 35 -9.89 -14.08 6.34
C LYS A 35 -10.45 -15.44 5.94
N THR A 36 -10.92 -15.60 4.70
CA THR A 36 -11.45 -16.88 4.21
C THR A 36 -10.37 -17.95 4.10
N PHE A 37 -9.22 -17.62 3.50
CA PHE A 37 -8.16 -18.59 3.23
C PHE A 37 -7.50 -19.14 4.50
N LEU A 38 -7.32 -18.28 5.51
CA LEU A 38 -6.70 -18.65 6.79
C LEU A 38 -7.74 -19.02 7.87
N GLY A 39 -9.03 -18.85 7.59
CA GLY A 39 -10.11 -19.10 8.56
C GLY A 39 -10.03 -18.17 9.78
N LEU A 40 -9.73 -16.89 9.57
CA LEU A 40 -9.61 -15.92 10.67
C LEU A 40 -10.98 -15.62 11.29
N SER A 41 -11.02 -15.53 12.61
CA SER A 41 -12.18 -14.99 13.32
C SER A 41 -12.32 -13.49 13.09
N ASP A 42 -13.49 -12.93 13.41
CA ASP A 42 -13.74 -11.48 13.29
C ASP A 42 -12.76 -10.67 14.15
N THR A 43 -12.45 -11.15 15.36
CA THR A 43 -11.48 -10.50 16.25
C THR A 43 -10.07 -10.52 15.66
N GLN A 44 -9.64 -11.64 15.07
CA GLN A 44 -8.33 -11.73 14.41
C GLN A 44 -8.25 -10.82 13.19
N ALA A 45 -9.33 -10.77 12.39
CA ALA A 45 -9.38 -9.89 11.23
C ALA A 45 -9.25 -8.41 11.63
N ALA A 46 -9.99 -7.98 12.66
CA ALA A 46 -9.89 -6.61 13.18
C ALA A 46 -8.49 -6.25 13.69
N GLN A 47 -7.81 -7.19 14.35
CA GLN A 47 -6.42 -6.98 14.80
C GLN A 47 -5.46 -6.81 13.62
N VAL A 48 -5.62 -7.62 12.57
CA VAL A 48 -4.80 -7.50 11.37
C VAL A 48 -5.08 -6.20 10.64
N ASP A 49 -6.34 -5.76 10.53
CA ASP A 49 -6.69 -4.47 9.94
C ASP A 49 -5.99 -3.32 10.67
N SER A 50 -5.95 -3.34 12.01
CA SER A 50 -5.22 -2.36 12.80
C SER A 50 -3.72 -2.35 12.46
N ILE A 51 -3.09 -3.52 12.37
CA ILE A 51 -1.67 -3.64 12.00
C ILE A 51 -1.42 -3.07 10.60
N MET A 52 -2.30 -3.36 9.65
CA MET A 52 -2.17 -2.87 8.27
C MET A 52 -2.35 -1.36 8.18
N GLN A 53 -3.29 -0.78 8.93
CA GLN A 53 -3.47 0.67 9.00
C GLN A 53 -2.23 1.38 9.55
N GLU A 54 -1.68 0.87 10.66
CA GLU A 54 -0.43 1.39 11.21
C GLU A 54 0.73 1.28 10.23
N GLN A 55 0.85 0.13 9.54
CA GLN A 55 1.88 -0.10 8.53
C GLN A 55 1.72 0.90 7.37
N HIS A 56 0.50 1.14 6.90
CA HIS A 56 0.21 2.10 5.84
C HIS A 56 0.66 3.50 6.20
N ALA A 57 0.33 3.97 7.42
CA ALA A 57 0.75 5.27 7.90
C ALA A 57 2.28 5.40 7.95
N ARG A 58 2.98 4.39 8.49
CA ARG A 58 4.46 4.37 8.52
C ARG A 58 5.07 4.37 7.13
N MET A 59 4.50 3.59 6.22
CA MET A 59 4.96 3.51 4.83
C MET A 59 4.79 4.85 4.10
N GLN A 60 3.67 5.55 4.33
CA GLN A 60 3.44 6.87 3.76
C GLN A 60 4.50 7.87 4.24
N ALA A 61 4.77 7.92 5.55
CA ALA A 61 5.79 8.80 6.10
C ALA A 61 7.19 8.50 5.52
N LEU A 62 7.57 7.21 5.42
CA LEU A 62 8.83 6.78 4.82
C LEU A 62 8.92 7.16 3.33
N HIS A 63 7.81 7.05 2.60
CA HIS A 63 7.74 7.44 1.19
C HIS A 63 7.97 8.94 1.02
N ASP A 64 7.29 9.76 1.83
CA ASP A 64 7.43 11.22 1.78
C ASP A 64 8.86 11.65 2.14
N GLU A 65 9.43 11.08 3.19
CA GLU A 65 10.82 11.34 3.60
C GLU A 65 11.81 10.94 2.51
N THR A 66 11.64 9.76 1.91
CA THR A 66 12.51 9.28 0.82
C THR A 66 12.43 10.22 -0.39
N ASN A 67 11.22 10.64 -0.76
CA ASN A 67 11.02 11.57 -1.88
C ASN A 67 11.69 12.92 -1.62
N GLN A 68 11.63 13.44 -0.40
CA GLN A 68 12.32 14.68 -0.02
C GLN A 68 13.85 14.53 -0.14
N ARG A 69 14.40 13.43 0.38
CA ARG A 69 15.85 13.16 0.30
C ARG A 69 16.33 13.01 -1.13
N ILE A 70 15.55 12.36 -1.99
CA ILE A 70 15.85 12.26 -3.43
C ILE A 70 15.84 13.65 -4.05
N GLN A 71 14.77 14.43 -3.85
CA GLN A 71 14.63 15.77 -4.44
C GLN A 71 15.78 16.71 -4.06
N ALA A 72 16.30 16.61 -2.83
CA ALA A 72 17.44 17.41 -2.37
C ALA A 72 18.74 17.14 -3.14
N LEU A 73 18.86 15.98 -3.80
CA LEU A 73 20.04 15.59 -4.59
C LEU A 73 19.89 15.90 -6.09
N LEU A 74 18.70 16.29 -6.54
CA LEU A 74 18.43 16.50 -7.96
C LEU A 74 18.80 17.93 -8.38
N THR A 75 19.28 18.06 -9.62
CA THR A 75 19.31 19.36 -10.29
C THR A 75 17.88 19.80 -10.64
N PRO A 76 17.64 21.10 -10.91
CA PRO A 76 16.31 21.59 -11.29
C PRO A 76 15.68 20.81 -12.45
N ASP A 77 16.44 20.52 -13.50
CA ASP A 77 15.96 19.77 -14.66
C ASP A 77 15.62 18.32 -14.34
N GLN A 78 16.39 17.69 -13.44
CA GLN A 78 16.11 16.32 -12.98
C GLN A 78 14.86 16.27 -12.09
N ALA A 79 14.67 17.27 -11.22
CA ALA A 79 13.50 17.39 -10.36
C ALA A 79 12.21 17.55 -11.19
N ALA A 80 12.25 18.36 -12.25
CA ALA A 80 11.12 18.52 -13.17
C ALA A 80 10.74 17.19 -13.85
N LYS A 81 11.73 16.42 -14.31
CA LYS A 81 11.50 15.08 -14.88
C LYS A 81 10.94 14.11 -13.84
N PHE A 82 11.44 14.15 -12.61
CA PHE A 82 10.95 13.32 -11.51
C PHE A 82 9.48 13.59 -11.20
N GLN A 83 9.09 14.86 -11.08
CA GLN A 83 7.69 15.25 -10.85
C GLN A 83 6.77 14.80 -11.99
N GLN A 84 7.22 14.94 -13.24
CA GLN A 84 6.44 14.47 -14.40
C GLN A 84 6.20 12.95 -14.36
N MET A 85 7.21 12.16 -13.96
CA MET A 85 7.06 10.71 -13.83
C MET A 85 6.06 10.33 -12.74
N GLU A 86 6.08 11.01 -11.59
CA GLU A 86 5.14 10.76 -10.49
C GLU A 86 3.68 11.10 -10.88
N GLN A 87 3.47 12.20 -11.62
CA GLN A 87 2.15 12.55 -12.17
C GLN A 87 1.64 11.46 -13.12
N GLN A 88 2.46 11.01 -14.07
CA GLN A 88 2.08 9.92 -14.99
C GLN A 88 1.76 8.62 -14.25
N ARG A 89 2.47 8.31 -13.16
CA ARG A 89 2.16 7.14 -12.32
C ARG A 89 0.80 7.29 -11.64
N GLY A 90 0.48 8.48 -11.13
CA GLY A 90 -0.83 8.81 -10.57
C GLY A 90 -1.97 8.64 -11.58
N GLU A 91 -1.81 9.19 -12.77
CA GLU A 91 -2.78 9.08 -13.87
C GLU A 91 -3.00 7.63 -14.30
N ARG A 92 -1.94 6.83 -14.48
CA ARG A 92 -2.06 5.40 -14.81
C ARG A 92 -2.79 4.62 -13.72
N LYS A 93 -2.60 4.98 -12.45
CA LYS A 93 -3.31 4.37 -11.32
C LYS A 93 -4.78 4.77 -11.32
N GLY A 94 -5.09 6.05 -11.58
CA GLY A 94 -6.45 6.56 -11.75
C GLY A 94 -7.19 5.84 -12.88
N ASN A 95 -6.56 5.71 -14.05
CA ASN A 95 -7.16 5.06 -15.22
C ASN A 95 -7.38 3.56 -15.03
N ARG A 96 -6.56 2.86 -14.22
CA ARG A 96 -6.81 1.44 -13.86
C ARG A 96 -7.95 1.26 -12.87
N MET A 97 -8.17 2.23 -11.98
CA MET A 97 -9.25 2.19 -10.98
C MET A 97 -10.61 2.64 -11.57
N GLY A 98 -10.60 3.39 -12.67
CA GLY A 98 -11.80 3.96 -13.32
C GLY A 98 -12.52 3.08 -14.35
N GLY A 99 -12.11 1.83 -14.57
CA GLY A 99 -12.83 0.87 -15.44
C GLY A 99 -13.01 1.31 -16.89
N ALA A 100 -11.99 1.09 -17.74
CA ALA A 100 -12.13 1.13 -19.20
C ALA A 100 -11.50 -0.12 -19.84
N PRO A 101 -12.08 -0.65 -20.93
CA PRO A 101 -11.81 -2.01 -21.39
C PRO A 101 -10.41 -2.15 -21.99
N GLN A 102 -9.86 -3.35 -21.79
CA GLN A 102 -8.59 -3.84 -22.30
C GLN A 102 -8.61 -3.85 -23.84
N GLY A 103 -8.35 -2.70 -24.47
CA GLY A 103 -8.17 -2.57 -25.91
C GLY A 103 -6.89 -1.79 -26.18
N ASN A 104 -5.84 -2.49 -26.65
CA ASN A 104 -4.55 -1.94 -27.08
C ASN A 104 -3.88 -0.90 -26.14
N MET A 105 -3.46 -1.34 -24.96
CA MET A 105 -2.40 -0.63 -24.23
C MET A 105 -1.05 -0.98 -24.87
N GLN A 106 -0.71 -0.32 -25.97
CA GLN A 106 0.68 -0.26 -26.39
C GLN A 106 1.44 0.40 -25.24
N PRO A 107 2.49 -0.23 -24.66
CA PRO A 107 3.28 0.44 -23.64
C PRO A 107 3.78 1.75 -24.24
N PRO A 108 3.74 2.89 -23.49
CA PRO A 108 4.39 4.10 -23.96
C PRO A 108 5.82 3.72 -24.29
N ALA A 109 6.26 4.11 -25.50
CA ALA A 109 7.56 3.75 -26.03
C ALA A 109 8.60 3.78 -24.91
N ALA A 110 9.30 2.66 -24.71
CA ALA A 110 10.39 2.58 -23.76
C ALA A 110 11.44 3.57 -24.23
N ASN A 111 11.31 4.82 -23.79
CA ASN A 111 12.28 5.87 -24.05
C ASN A 111 13.51 5.55 -23.20
N ASN A 112 14.33 4.66 -23.75
CA ASN A 112 15.74 4.41 -23.49
C ASN A 112 16.26 4.80 -22.10
N TRP A 113 15.72 4.19 -21.04
CA TRP A 113 16.25 4.31 -19.67
C TRP A 113 17.45 3.37 -19.41
N GLY A 114 18.20 3.02 -20.46
CA GLY A 114 19.31 2.06 -20.44
C GLY A 114 20.64 2.64 -20.93
N SER A 115 20.89 3.93 -20.70
CA SER A 115 22.19 4.53 -20.99
C SER A 115 22.56 5.49 -19.87
N PHE A 116 23.07 4.91 -18.79
CA PHE A 116 24.06 5.54 -17.92
C PHE A 116 25.36 4.74 -18.06
#